data_AF-A0A292RML9-F1
#
_entry.id   AF-A0A292RML9-F1
#
_cell.length_a   1.000
_cell.length_b   1.000
_cell.length_c   1.000
_cell.angle_alpha   90.00
_cell.angle_beta   90.00
_cell.angle_gamma   90.00
#
_symmetry.space_group_name_H-M   'P 1'
#
loop_
_entity.id
_entity.type
_entity.pdbx_description
1 polymer ?
#
loop_
_entity_poly.entity_id
_entity_poly.type
_entity_poly.pdbx_seq_one_letter_code
_entity_poly.pdbx_strand_id
1 'polypeptide(L)'
;MACEKEEHLVNKNNEQLPQNPKDTVQNKFIFQWDTLIDDSKNDDEFFIGNQYIGVQRWECLATPPHIYVGATFPKSSFATTFDRENIDKKHPIDLTFNFPIPYITCMEDVKGSEYLQKIKEALKSKEFQSYTSPQRPYIIKFAELKSLSNIENCFPYNKEFGNALKKIAQQEFNMKNIKSLCISEVIFKGFTISMDVPSDGLFIAPPSSLEELVYIRTLTYGVTAYFVIASNNSYQNVLEAFKNSFMDEYYNPNGTLHESQVILLTISDINQEASIKLTFNDLNRFLKNPFINGNTYGYPIYCEAFSFKNNKVFTREN
;
A
#
# COMPACT_ATOMS: atom_id res chain seq x y z
N MET A 1 -12.34 -46.97 -68.05
CA MET A 1 -13.40 -47.85 -68.58
C MET A 1 -13.72 -48.86 -67.48
N ALA A 2 -14.89 -48.93 -66.86
CA ALA A 2 -16.24 -48.39 -67.04
C ALA A 2 -16.86 -48.27 -65.61
N CYS A 3 -17.58 -47.20 -65.24
CA CYS A 3 -19.06 -47.09 -65.29
C CYS A 3 -19.77 -48.34 -64.74
N GLU A 4 -20.72 -48.31 -63.81
CA GLU A 4 -21.67 -47.30 -63.32
C GLU A 4 -22.44 -47.98 -62.16
N LYS A 5 -22.98 -47.19 -61.22
CA LYS A 5 -24.43 -47.19 -60.90
C LYS A 5 -24.77 -46.24 -59.75
N GLU A 6 -25.45 -45.16 -60.13
CA GLU A 6 -26.57 -44.53 -59.41
C GLU A 6 -27.64 -45.61 -59.08
N GLU A 7 -28.56 -45.52 -58.13
CA GLU A 7 -29.29 -44.42 -57.50
C GLU A 7 -30.12 -45.05 -56.36
N HIS A 8 -30.36 -44.34 -55.25
CA HIS A 8 -31.71 -44.05 -54.72
C HIS A 8 -31.71 -43.59 -53.25
N LEU A 9 -32.30 -42.42 -53.07
CA LEU A 9 -32.72 -41.79 -51.82
C LEU A 9 -33.72 -42.65 -51.03
N VAL A 10 -33.61 -42.67 -49.69
CA VAL A 10 -34.74 -42.42 -48.76
C VAL A 10 -34.22 -41.80 -47.45
N ASN A 11 -34.75 -40.61 -47.13
CA ASN A 11 -34.66 -39.89 -45.86
C ASN A 11 -34.97 -40.75 -44.62
N LYS A 12 -34.24 -40.54 -43.51
CA LYS A 12 -34.84 -40.01 -42.25
C LYS A 12 -33.82 -39.86 -41.12
N ASN A 13 -33.95 -38.71 -40.45
CA ASN A 13 -33.66 -38.38 -39.06
C ASN A 13 -32.26 -37.87 -38.70
N ASN A 14 -32.26 -36.54 -38.49
CA ASN A 14 -31.30 -35.73 -37.77
C ASN A 14 -30.91 -36.35 -36.41
N GLU A 15 -29.64 -36.70 -36.25
CA GLU A 15 -28.97 -36.65 -34.95
C GLU A 15 -27.98 -35.49 -34.99
N GLN A 16 -28.38 -34.35 -34.42
CA GLN A 16 -27.45 -33.29 -34.05
C GLN A 16 -26.70 -33.75 -32.81
N LEU A 17 -25.40 -34.05 -32.98
CA LEU A 17 -24.43 -34.12 -31.90
C LEU A 17 -24.48 -32.82 -31.07
N PRO A 18 -24.50 -32.87 -29.74
CA PRO A 18 -24.56 -31.68 -28.92
C PRO A 18 -23.30 -30.85 -29.13
N GLN A 19 -23.48 -29.65 -29.70
CA GLN A 19 -22.44 -28.65 -29.79
C GLN A 19 -22.07 -28.19 -28.37
N ASN A 20 -20.77 -28.21 -28.09
CA ASN A 20 -20.18 -27.70 -26.85
C ASN A 20 -20.72 -26.29 -26.52
N PRO A 21 -20.91 -25.97 -25.23
CA PRO A 21 -21.36 -24.64 -24.83
C PRO A 21 -20.35 -23.61 -25.32
N LYS A 22 -20.85 -22.61 -26.05
CA LYS A 22 -20.10 -21.41 -26.43
C LYS A 22 -19.41 -20.85 -25.20
N ASP A 23 -18.11 -20.62 -25.33
CA ASP A 23 -17.27 -19.92 -24.35
C ASP A 23 -18.00 -18.70 -23.79
N THR A 24 -18.52 -18.86 -22.57
CA THR A 24 -18.95 -17.74 -21.74
C THR A 24 -17.72 -16.88 -21.52
N VAL A 25 -17.75 -15.67 -22.06
CA VAL A 25 -16.83 -14.58 -21.73
C VAL A 25 -16.67 -14.57 -20.21
N GLN A 26 -15.52 -15.04 -19.72
CA GLN A 26 -15.16 -14.86 -18.32
C GLN A 26 -15.12 -13.35 -18.10
N ASN A 27 -16.14 -12.83 -17.40
CA ASN A 27 -16.16 -11.46 -16.92
C ASN A 27 -14.91 -11.25 -16.04
N LYS A 28 -13.82 -10.80 -16.67
CA LYS A 28 -12.56 -10.47 -16.02
C LYS A 28 -12.89 -9.54 -14.86
N PHE A 29 -12.54 -9.94 -13.64
CA PHE A 29 -12.71 -9.08 -12.47
C PHE A 29 -11.89 -7.81 -12.69
N ILE A 30 -12.58 -6.67 -12.73
CA ILE A 30 -11.95 -5.36 -12.77
C ILE A 30 -11.97 -4.87 -11.33
N PHE A 31 -10.78 -4.77 -10.73
CA PHE A 31 -10.60 -4.20 -9.42
C PHE A 31 -10.70 -2.67 -9.54
N GLN A 32 -11.58 -2.06 -8.77
CA GLN A 32 -11.80 -0.62 -8.79
C GLN A 32 -11.96 -0.10 -7.35
N TRP A 33 -11.23 0.96 -7.04
CA TRP A 33 -11.32 1.65 -5.75
C TRP A 33 -12.43 2.71 -5.79
N ASP A 34 -13.41 2.57 -4.91
CA ASP A 34 -14.29 3.65 -4.47
C ASP A 34 -13.58 4.49 -3.41
N THR A 35 -13.40 5.77 -3.71
CA THR A 35 -12.61 6.68 -2.86
C THR A 35 -13.51 7.48 -1.94
N LEU A 36 -13.27 7.43 -0.63
CA LEU A 36 -13.89 8.34 0.33
C LEU A 36 -13.02 9.56 0.61
N ILE A 37 -11.72 9.35 0.77
CA ILE A 37 -10.72 10.41 0.94
C ILE A 37 -9.53 10.04 0.07
N ASP A 38 -9.05 10.98 -0.74
CA ASP A 38 -7.79 10.85 -1.46
C ASP A 38 -7.18 12.23 -1.69
N ASP A 39 -6.26 12.57 -0.79
CA ASP A 39 -5.53 13.83 -0.82
C ASP A 39 -4.21 13.70 -1.62
N SER A 40 -4.00 12.61 -2.37
CA SER A 40 -2.77 12.36 -3.17
C SER A 40 -2.68 13.03 -4.54
N LYS A 41 -3.61 13.93 -4.85
CA LYS A 41 -3.65 14.58 -6.17
C LYS A 41 -2.38 15.41 -6.40
N ASN A 42 -1.60 15.02 -7.41
CA ASN A 42 -0.38 15.67 -7.91
C ASN A 42 0.92 15.38 -7.14
N ASP A 43 0.99 14.32 -6.33
CA ASP A 43 2.27 13.91 -5.74
C ASP A 43 3.04 13.01 -6.75
N ASP A 44 4.22 13.46 -7.18
CA ASP A 44 5.19 12.62 -7.90
C ASP A 44 5.87 11.57 -6.98
N GLU A 45 5.31 11.36 -5.77
CA GLU A 45 5.80 10.43 -4.78
C GLU A 45 5.40 8.98 -5.10
N PHE A 46 6.31 8.05 -4.91
CA PHE A 46 6.03 6.62 -4.99
C PHE A 46 5.47 6.12 -3.68
N PHE A 47 4.28 5.51 -3.73
CA PHE A 47 3.76 4.74 -2.60
C PHE A 47 4.53 3.42 -2.45
N ILE A 48 5.19 3.26 -1.30
CA ILE A 48 5.95 2.05 -0.94
C ILE A 48 5.38 1.36 0.31
N GLY A 49 4.35 1.94 0.92
CA GLY A 49 3.84 1.53 2.22
C GLY A 49 3.35 0.09 2.30
N ASN A 50 2.94 -0.54 1.20
CA ASN A 50 2.48 -1.94 1.21
C ASN A 50 3.53 -2.98 0.79
N GLN A 51 4.71 -2.56 0.33
CA GLN A 51 5.62 -3.44 -0.39
C GLN A 51 6.35 -4.44 0.52
N TYR A 52 6.63 -4.06 1.77
CA TYR A 52 7.52 -4.82 2.66
C TYR A 52 6.86 -5.23 3.99
N ILE A 53 5.53 -5.12 4.04
CA ILE A 53 4.74 -5.49 5.22
C ILE A 53 4.78 -7.00 5.44
N GLY A 54 5.02 -7.39 6.70
CA GLY A 54 4.82 -8.75 7.19
C GLY A 54 3.57 -8.88 8.05
N VAL A 55 3.15 -10.11 8.35
CA VAL A 55 2.09 -10.38 9.33
C VAL A 55 2.61 -11.35 10.39
N GLN A 56 2.61 -10.90 11.65
CA GLN A 56 3.16 -11.68 12.74
C GLN A 56 2.44 -13.03 12.86
N ARG A 57 3.21 -14.13 13.02
CA ARG A 57 2.72 -15.52 13.12
C ARG A 57 2.13 -16.12 11.84
N TRP A 58 2.32 -15.46 10.71
CA TRP A 58 1.95 -15.97 9.39
C TRP A 58 3.20 -16.16 8.53
N GLU A 59 3.10 -16.96 7.48
CA GLU A 59 4.14 -17.15 6.46
C GLU A 59 4.23 -15.90 5.56
N CYS A 60 4.51 -14.74 6.17
CA CYS A 60 4.66 -13.44 5.54
C CYS A 60 5.54 -12.60 6.45
N LEU A 61 6.84 -12.59 6.15
CA LEU A 61 7.84 -11.89 6.95
C LEU A 61 7.97 -10.45 6.48
N ALA A 62 8.08 -9.52 7.43
CA ALA A 62 8.38 -8.14 7.10
C ALA A 62 9.81 -8.05 6.56
N THR A 63 10.00 -7.31 5.49
CA THR A 63 11.31 -7.11 4.86
C THR A 63 11.62 -5.62 4.65
N PRO A 64 11.58 -4.77 5.70
CA PRO A 64 11.76 -3.32 5.53
C PRO A 64 13.04 -2.99 4.75
N PRO A 65 12.95 -2.13 3.73
CA PRO A 65 14.09 -1.83 2.87
C PRO A 65 15.04 -0.89 3.61
N HIS A 66 16.34 -0.99 3.32
CA HIS A 66 17.33 -0.05 3.85
C HIS A 66 17.31 1.25 3.02
N ILE A 67 16.41 2.17 3.38
CA ILE A 67 16.25 3.45 2.69
C ILE A 67 16.37 4.63 3.65
N TYR A 68 16.93 5.72 3.15
CA TYR A 68 17.11 6.98 3.87
C TYR A 68 17.22 8.14 2.88
N VAL A 69 16.98 9.38 3.32
CA VAL A 69 17.16 10.56 2.46
C VAL A 69 18.64 10.73 2.13
N GLY A 70 18.96 10.89 0.85
CA GLY A 70 20.33 10.88 0.31
C GLY A 70 20.82 9.50 -0.16
N ALA A 71 20.08 8.42 0.09
CA ALA A 71 20.41 7.10 -0.44
C ALA A 71 20.29 7.08 -1.96
N THR A 72 21.20 6.37 -2.63
CA THR A 72 21.32 6.35 -4.09
C THR A 72 21.15 4.95 -4.66
N PHE A 73 20.27 4.79 -5.64
CA PHE A 73 19.94 3.50 -6.24
C PHE A 73 19.94 3.58 -7.77
N PRO A 74 20.20 2.46 -8.47
CA PRO A 74 19.89 2.35 -9.89
C PRO A 74 18.40 2.66 -10.15
N LYS A 75 18.09 3.35 -11.24
CA LYS A 75 16.71 3.61 -11.69
C LYS A 75 15.85 2.34 -11.74
N SER A 76 16.45 1.20 -12.10
CA SER A 76 15.78 -0.09 -12.26
C SER A 76 15.34 -0.75 -10.95
N SER A 77 15.98 -0.44 -9.82
CA SER A 77 15.59 -0.97 -8.49
C SER A 77 14.79 0.02 -7.65
N PHE A 78 14.63 1.27 -8.10
CA PHE A 78 13.97 2.31 -7.34
C PHE A 78 12.46 2.08 -7.18
N ALA A 79 11.98 2.13 -5.93
CA ALA A 79 10.60 1.87 -5.52
C ALA A 79 10.07 0.46 -5.89
N THR A 80 10.95 -0.46 -6.26
CA THR A 80 10.65 -1.87 -6.52
C THR A 80 11.30 -2.75 -5.45
N THR A 81 12.63 -2.79 -5.44
CA THR A 81 13.39 -3.62 -4.50
C THR A 81 14.35 -2.82 -3.62
N PHE A 82 14.73 -1.60 -4.05
CA PHE A 82 15.79 -0.81 -3.44
C PHE A 82 17.13 -1.58 -3.29
N ASP A 83 17.42 -2.48 -4.22
CA ASP A 83 18.69 -3.20 -4.23
C ASP A 83 19.83 -2.36 -4.80
N ARG A 84 21.06 -2.70 -4.39
CA ARG A 84 22.33 -2.17 -4.94
C ARG A 84 22.50 -0.68 -4.72
N GLU A 85 22.35 -0.25 -3.47
CA GLU A 85 22.71 1.11 -3.08
C GLU A 85 24.14 1.45 -3.55
N ASN A 86 24.31 2.61 -4.20
CA ASN A 86 25.64 3.16 -4.41
C ASN A 86 26.11 3.83 -3.10
N ILE A 87 27.16 3.30 -2.49
CA ILE A 87 27.71 3.74 -1.21
C ILE A 87 28.94 4.64 -1.36
N ASP A 88 29.20 5.16 -2.57
CA ASP A 88 30.31 6.08 -2.80
C ASP A 88 30.14 7.33 -1.95
N LYS A 89 31.27 7.95 -1.61
CA LYS A 89 31.32 9.04 -0.63
C LYS A 89 30.55 10.27 -1.12
N LYS A 90 29.67 10.78 -0.27
CA LYS A 90 28.80 11.93 -0.54
C LYS A 90 29.22 13.15 0.27
N HIS A 91 28.89 14.33 -0.22
CA HIS A 91 28.96 15.56 0.55
C HIS A 91 27.93 15.50 1.69
N PRO A 92 28.18 16.20 2.82
CA PRO A 92 27.17 16.39 3.85
C PRO A 92 25.87 16.95 3.26
N ILE A 93 24.74 16.56 3.84
CA ILE A 93 23.42 17.05 3.44
C ILE A 93 22.65 17.59 4.63
N ASP A 94 21.94 18.69 4.42
CA ASP A 94 20.98 19.20 5.39
C ASP A 94 19.65 18.46 5.24
N LEU A 95 19.19 17.89 6.34
CA LEU A 95 17.88 17.26 6.48
C LEU A 95 16.90 18.26 7.09
N THR A 96 15.72 18.37 6.48
CA THR A 96 14.59 19.13 7.02
C THR A 96 13.45 18.18 7.33
N PHE A 97 12.99 18.19 8.59
CA PHE A 97 11.81 17.50 9.05
C PHE A 97 10.64 18.49 9.05
N ASN A 98 9.58 18.18 8.31
CA ASN A 98 8.45 19.09 8.08
C ASN A 98 7.44 19.16 9.26
N PHE A 99 7.91 19.04 10.50
CA PHE A 99 7.08 19.32 11.66
C PHE A 99 6.50 20.77 11.55
N PRO A 100 5.40 21.11 12.25
CA PRO A 100 4.81 22.45 12.23
C PRO A 100 5.83 23.56 12.53
N ILE A 101 6.78 23.27 13.42
CA ILE A 101 8.02 24.01 13.57
C ILE A 101 9.13 23.14 12.96
N PRO A 102 9.70 23.49 11.80
CA PRO A 102 10.68 22.62 11.14
C PRO A 102 11.89 22.32 12.02
N TYR A 103 12.34 21.07 12.01
CA TYR A 103 13.62 20.66 12.60
C TYR A 103 14.64 20.45 11.49
N ILE A 104 15.78 21.14 11.56
CA ILE A 104 16.83 21.11 10.54
C ILE A 104 18.13 20.59 11.18
N THR A 105 18.82 19.68 10.49
CA THR A 105 20.10 19.13 10.96
C THR A 105 20.96 18.69 9.78
N CYS A 106 22.28 18.79 9.92
CA CYS A 106 23.22 18.26 8.94
C CYS A 106 23.51 16.77 9.21
N MET A 107 23.49 15.95 8.16
CA MET A 107 24.05 14.61 8.14
C MET A 107 25.42 14.67 7.47
N GLU A 108 26.47 14.49 8.26
CA GLU A 108 27.87 14.66 7.86
C GLU A 108 28.36 13.47 7.04
N ASP A 109 28.02 12.25 7.47
CA ASP A 109 28.23 11.02 6.70
C ASP A 109 26.88 10.48 6.22
N VAL A 110 26.64 10.61 4.91
CA VAL A 110 25.36 10.24 4.28
C VAL A 110 25.24 8.72 4.19
N LYS A 111 24.73 8.13 5.27
CA LYS A 111 24.48 6.69 5.43
C LYS A 111 23.29 6.44 6.35
N GLY A 112 22.66 5.27 6.20
CA GLY A 112 21.46 4.93 6.97
C GLY A 112 21.63 4.95 8.49
N SER A 113 22.81 4.60 9.02
CA SER A 113 23.04 4.62 10.48
C SER A 113 23.06 6.03 11.07
N GLU A 114 23.65 7.00 10.36
CA GLU A 114 23.64 8.40 10.79
C GLU A 114 22.25 9.01 10.63
N TYR A 115 21.56 8.70 9.52
CA TYR A 115 20.18 9.11 9.30
C TYR A 115 19.24 8.66 10.44
N LEU A 116 19.36 7.41 10.89
CA LEU A 116 18.61 6.91 12.04
C LEU A 116 18.94 7.65 13.34
N GLN A 117 20.20 8.08 13.51
CA GLN A 117 20.58 8.92 14.64
C GLN A 117 19.90 10.30 14.54
N LYS A 118 19.90 10.93 13.36
CA LYS A 118 19.22 12.22 13.14
C LYS A 118 17.72 12.14 13.38
N ILE A 119 17.05 11.05 12.99
CA ILE A 119 15.65 10.80 13.36
C ILE A 119 15.49 10.74 14.88
N LYS A 120 16.33 9.99 15.59
CA LYS A 120 16.25 9.89 17.06
C LYS A 120 16.46 11.23 17.76
N GLU A 121 17.32 12.09 17.21
CA GLU A 121 17.55 13.45 17.71
C GLU A 121 16.31 14.33 17.45
N ALA A 122 15.78 14.32 16.23
CA ALA A 122 14.56 15.05 15.86
C ALA A 122 13.35 14.65 16.72
N LEU A 123 13.13 13.36 16.97
CA LEU A 123 12.02 12.87 17.79
C LEU A 123 12.14 13.29 19.27
N LYS A 124 13.32 13.66 19.75
CA LYS A 124 13.55 14.17 21.12
C LYS A 124 13.51 15.69 21.19
N SER A 125 13.42 16.37 20.06
CA SER A 125 13.52 17.82 19.96
C SER A 125 12.25 18.50 20.49
N LYS A 126 12.34 19.82 20.74
CA LYS A 126 11.18 20.61 21.18
C LYS A 126 10.17 20.77 20.06
N GLU A 127 10.66 20.82 18.83
CA GLU A 127 9.90 20.88 17.59
C GLU A 127 8.94 19.68 17.50
N PHE A 128 9.45 18.45 17.73
CA PHE A 128 8.60 17.26 17.75
C PHE A 128 7.70 17.17 18.99
N GLN A 129 8.12 17.65 20.16
CA GLN A 129 7.24 17.66 21.34
C GLN A 129 6.00 18.53 21.15
N SER A 130 6.07 19.56 20.29
CA SER A 130 4.93 20.38 19.90
C SER A 130 4.10 19.80 18.75
N TYR A 131 4.59 18.73 18.11
CA TYR A 131 3.94 18.12 16.97
C TYR A 131 2.73 17.28 17.40
N THR A 132 1.58 17.60 16.84
CA THR A 132 0.37 16.77 16.97
C THR A 132 0.22 15.94 15.72
N SER A 133 0.16 14.62 15.87
CA SER A 133 -0.06 13.73 14.73
C SER A 133 -1.41 14.01 14.07
N PRO A 134 -1.50 13.90 12.73
CA PRO A 134 -2.72 14.17 12.00
C PRO A 134 -3.86 13.26 12.46
N GLN A 135 -5.03 13.89 12.59
CA GLN A 135 -6.26 13.28 13.10
C GLN A 135 -7.19 12.80 11.98
N ARG A 136 -6.85 13.12 10.72
CA ARG A 136 -7.63 12.76 9.54
C ARG A 136 -6.78 11.88 8.62
N PRO A 137 -7.34 10.78 8.08
CA PRO A 137 -6.67 9.98 7.06
C PRO A 137 -6.32 10.80 5.82
N TYR A 138 -5.15 10.50 5.24
CA TYR A 138 -4.71 11.00 3.95
C TYR A 138 -5.43 10.31 2.79
N ILE A 139 -5.62 9.00 2.91
CA ILE A 139 -6.36 8.16 1.96
C ILE A 139 -7.31 7.25 2.73
N ILE A 140 -8.53 7.13 2.23
CA ILE A 140 -9.47 6.05 2.54
C ILE A 140 -10.10 5.58 1.23
N LYS A 141 -9.83 4.32 0.88
CA LYS A 141 -10.38 3.67 -0.32
C LYS A 141 -11.06 2.38 0.06
N PHE A 142 -12.08 2.01 -0.71
CA PHE A 142 -12.83 0.77 -0.57
C PHE A 142 -12.94 0.08 -1.93
N ALA A 143 -13.01 -1.24 -1.95
CA ALA A 143 -13.29 -1.99 -3.17
C ALA A 143 -14.14 -3.21 -2.86
N GLU A 144 -15.08 -3.51 -3.74
CA GLU A 144 -15.83 -4.77 -3.68
C GLU A 144 -14.96 -5.93 -4.13
N LEU A 145 -14.98 -7.01 -3.35
CA LEU A 145 -14.34 -8.28 -3.68
C LEU A 145 -15.41 -9.26 -4.15
N LYS A 146 -15.18 -9.94 -5.28
CA LYS A 146 -16.06 -11.04 -5.71
C LYS A 146 -15.84 -12.30 -4.86
N SER A 147 -14.64 -12.48 -4.34
CA SER A 147 -14.26 -13.58 -3.43
C SER A 147 -13.03 -13.22 -2.62
N LEU A 148 -12.79 -13.95 -1.52
CA LEU A 148 -11.57 -13.79 -0.71
C LEU A 148 -10.29 -14.01 -1.52
N SER A 149 -10.32 -14.83 -2.58
CA SER A 149 -9.18 -15.01 -3.49
C SER A 149 -8.79 -13.74 -4.26
N ASN A 150 -9.65 -12.72 -4.32
CA ASN A 150 -9.31 -11.45 -4.96
C ASN A 150 -8.45 -10.54 -4.06
N ILE A 151 -8.30 -10.84 -2.77
CA ILE A 151 -7.48 -10.04 -1.84
C ILE A 151 -6.03 -9.92 -2.34
N GLU A 152 -5.45 -11.00 -2.87
CA GLU A 152 -4.08 -11.00 -3.40
C GLU A 152 -3.87 -9.96 -4.50
N ASN A 153 -4.90 -9.72 -5.33
CA ASN A 153 -4.82 -8.77 -6.44
C ASN A 153 -4.76 -7.31 -5.97
N CYS A 154 -5.09 -7.05 -4.71
CA CYS A 154 -5.03 -5.72 -4.11
C CYS A 154 -3.59 -5.32 -3.74
N PHE A 155 -2.66 -6.28 -3.71
CA PHE A 155 -1.27 -6.10 -3.29
C PHE A 155 -0.28 -6.61 -4.35
N PRO A 156 -0.22 -5.98 -5.54
CA PRO A 156 0.57 -6.47 -6.66
C PRO A 156 2.08 -6.56 -6.37
N TYR A 157 2.57 -5.70 -5.49
CA TYR A 157 3.98 -5.63 -5.09
C TYR A 157 4.29 -6.38 -3.78
N ASN A 158 3.28 -6.96 -3.12
CA ASN A 158 3.43 -7.78 -1.92
C ASN A 158 2.35 -8.87 -1.87
N LYS A 159 2.48 -9.84 -2.78
CA LYS A 159 1.51 -10.94 -2.89
C LYS A 159 1.47 -11.83 -1.65
N GLU A 160 2.58 -11.95 -0.92
CA GLU A 160 2.64 -12.73 0.32
C GLU A 160 1.75 -12.11 1.40
N PHE A 161 1.78 -10.79 1.55
CA PHE A 161 0.87 -10.06 2.45
C PHE A 161 -0.59 -10.27 2.06
N GLY A 162 -0.93 -10.11 0.78
CA GLY A 162 -2.28 -10.38 0.27
C GLY A 162 -2.72 -11.83 0.52
N ASN A 163 -1.80 -12.80 0.37
CA ASN A 163 -2.06 -14.21 0.67
C ASN A 163 -2.28 -14.47 2.16
N ALA A 164 -1.50 -13.83 3.03
CA ALA A 164 -1.68 -13.93 4.47
C ALA A 164 -3.06 -13.39 4.89
N LEU A 165 -3.43 -12.19 4.43
CA LEU A 165 -4.75 -11.60 4.69
C LEU A 165 -5.89 -12.48 4.18
N LYS A 166 -5.75 -13.07 2.98
CA LYS A 166 -6.71 -14.06 2.46
C LYS A 166 -6.85 -15.25 3.41
N LYS A 167 -5.75 -15.86 3.83
CA LYS A 167 -5.78 -17.04 4.72
C LYS A 167 -6.40 -16.69 6.08
N ILE A 168 -6.09 -15.53 6.65
CA ILE A 168 -6.73 -15.02 7.88
C ILE A 168 -8.24 -14.90 7.68
N ALA A 169 -8.67 -14.27 6.59
CA ALA A 169 -10.08 -14.11 6.27
C ALA A 169 -10.83 -15.43 6.10
N GLN A 170 -10.18 -16.44 5.52
CA GLN A 170 -10.76 -17.78 5.39
C GLN A 170 -10.91 -18.50 6.73
N GLN A 171 -10.06 -18.20 7.72
CA GLN A 171 -10.11 -18.81 9.04
C GLN A 171 -11.13 -18.14 9.96
N GLU A 172 -11.17 -16.80 9.96
CA GLU A 172 -11.97 -16.04 10.92
C GLU A 172 -13.41 -15.78 10.45
N PHE A 173 -13.64 -15.61 9.14
CA PHE A 173 -14.99 -15.28 8.67
C PHE A 173 -15.91 -16.49 8.56
N ASN A 174 -17.08 -16.34 9.16
CA ASN A 174 -18.23 -17.16 8.81
C ASN A 174 -18.86 -16.64 7.52
N MET A 175 -18.69 -17.39 6.43
CA MET A 175 -19.20 -17.03 5.11
C MET A 175 -20.70 -17.33 4.91
N LYS A 176 -21.39 -17.87 5.92
CA LYS A 176 -22.83 -18.14 5.84
C LYS A 176 -23.61 -16.82 5.73
N ASN A 177 -24.48 -16.74 4.72
CA ASN A 177 -25.36 -15.58 4.47
C ASN A 177 -24.63 -14.26 4.14
N ILE A 178 -23.35 -14.31 3.79
CA ILE A 178 -22.60 -13.13 3.35
C ILE A 178 -23.03 -12.77 1.92
N LYS A 179 -23.42 -11.50 1.73
CA LYS A 179 -23.82 -10.94 0.43
C LYS A 179 -22.71 -10.12 -0.22
N SER A 180 -21.82 -9.53 0.57
CA SER A 180 -20.69 -8.75 0.04
C SER A 180 -19.41 -8.95 0.84
N LEU A 181 -18.30 -8.84 0.12
CA LEU A 181 -16.97 -8.74 0.67
C LEU A 181 -16.39 -7.40 0.23
N CYS A 182 -15.77 -6.70 1.16
CA CYS A 182 -15.20 -5.40 0.93
C CYS A 182 -13.77 -5.37 1.45
N ILE A 183 -12.84 -4.78 0.71
CA ILE A 183 -11.51 -4.43 1.21
C ILE A 183 -11.37 -2.92 1.30
N SER A 184 -10.60 -2.44 2.27
CA SER A 184 -10.26 -1.03 2.41
C SER A 184 -8.79 -0.82 2.70
N GLU A 185 -8.28 0.31 2.22
CA GLU A 185 -6.97 0.88 2.52
C GLU A 185 -7.16 2.22 3.24
N VAL A 186 -6.45 2.40 4.35
CA VAL A 186 -6.38 3.64 5.12
C VAL A 186 -4.93 4.04 5.30
N ILE A 187 -4.59 5.28 4.94
CA ILE A 187 -3.22 5.80 5.08
C ILE A 187 -3.26 7.10 5.87
N PHE A 188 -2.37 7.25 6.84
CA PHE A 188 -2.06 8.52 7.50
C PHE A 188 -0.61 8.89 7.23
N LYS A 189 -0.37 10.05 6.59
CA LYS A 189 0.95 10.67 6.54
C LYS A 189 1.26 11.26 7.92
N GLY A 190 2.43 10.99 8.48
CA GLY A 190 2.92 11.61 9.71
C GLY A 190 3.75 12.84 9.37
N PHE A 191 5.05 12.65 9.17
CA PHE A 191 5.96 13.70 8.74
C PHE A 191 6.78 13.25 7.52
N THR A 192 7.32 14.21 6.80
CA THR A 192 8.26 14.04 5.70
C THR A 192 9.63 14.58 6.10
N ILE A 193 10.66 13.83 5.76
CA ILE A 193 12.05 14.26 5.82
C ILE A 193 12.48 14.54 4.39
N SER A 194 13.08 15.69 4.14
CA SER A 194 13.62 16.08 2.84
C SER A 194 15.05 16.58 2.96
N MET A 195 15.76 16.61 1.84
CA MET A 195 17.07 17.27 1.74
C MET A 195 17.08 18.36 0.68
N ASP A 196 17.94 19.34 0.91
CA ASP A 196 18.42 20.22 -0.14
C ASP A 196 19.54 19.53 -0.93
N VAL A 197 19.65 19.86 -2.22
CA VAL A 197 20.71 19.32 -3.07
C VAL A 197 21.96 20.19 -2.86
N PRO A 198 23.10 19.60 -2.44
CA PRO A 198 24.33 20.36 -2.29
C PRO A 198 24.72 21.06 -3.58
N SER A 199 25.23 22.29 -3.48
CA SER A 199 25.61 23.10 -4.66
C SER A 199 26.67 22.45 -5.55
N ASP A 200 27.56 21.65 -4.96
CA ASP A 200 28.62 20.90 -5.65
C ASP A 200 28.17 19.51 -6.14
N GLY A 201 26.89 19.16 -5.97
CA GLY A 201 26.35 17.83 -6.22
C GLY A 201 26.48 16.90 -5.01
N LEU A 202 25.80 15.74 -5.07
CA LEU A 202 25.74 14.82 -3.92
C LEU A 202 27.04 14.07 -3.68
N PHE A 203 27.75 13.65 -4.74
CA PHE A 203 28.97 12.83 -4.63
C PHE A 203 30.23 13.68 -4.61
N ILE A 204 31.18 13.34 -3.72
CA ILE A 204 32.51 13.99 -3.69
C ILE A 204 33.32 13.62 -4.94
N ALA A 205 33.24 12.36 -5.36
CA ALA A 205 33.80 11.85 -6.60
C ALA A 205 32.69 11.11 -7.35
N PRO A 206 32.13 11.69 -8.43
CA PRO A 206 31.00 11.10 -9.12
C PRO A 206 31.33 9.72 -9.73
N PRO A 207 30.50 8.68 -9.53
CA PRO A 207 30.69 7.39 -10.18
C PRO A 207 30.49 7.48 -11.69
N SER A 208 31.11 6.56 -12.44
CA SER A 208 30.94 6.48 -13.90
C SER A 208 29.50 6.17 -14.32
N SER A 209 28.70 5.54 -13.46
CA SER A 209 27.29 5.20 -13.68
C SER A 209 26.31 6.27 -13.17
N LEU A 210 26.77 7.49 -12.88
CA LEU A 210 25.95 8.55 -12.27
C LEU A 210 24.60 8.77 -12.95
N GLU A 211 24.57 8.76 -14.30
CA GLU A 211 23.34 9.01 -15.06
C GLU A 211 22.27 7.92 -14.88
N GLU A 212 22.67 6.70 -14.48
CA GLU A 212 21.78 5.57 -14.21
C GLU A 212 21.29 5.51 -12.77
N LEU A 213 21.77 6.43 -11.92
CA LEU A 213 21.39 6.54 -10.54
C LEU A 213 20.26 7.56 -10.34
N VAL A 214 19.52 7.34 -9.28
CA VAL A 214 18.62 8.30 -8.65
C VAL A 214 18.95 8.37 -7.17
N TYR A 215 18.59 9.47 -6.52
CA TYR A 215 18.71 9.60 -5.07
C TYR A 215 17.37 9.93 -4.43
N ILE A 216 17.13 9.37 -3.26
CA ILE A 216 15.96 9.69 -2.44
C ILE A 216 16.11 11.11 -1.93
N ARG A 217 15.22 12.00 -2.35
CA ARG A 217 15.18 13.39 -1.87
C ARG A 217 14.21 13.56 -0.72
N THR A 218 13.12 12.80 -0.71
CA THR A 218 12.12 12.84 0.36
C THR A 218 11.71 11.44 0.81
N LEU A 219 11.44 11.30 2.11
CA LEU A 219 10.79 10.15 2.71
C LEU A 219 9.66 10.61 3.63
N THR A 220 8.44 10.13 3.36
CA THR A 220 7.30 10.36 4.25
C THR A 220 7.09 9.15 5.13
N TYR A 221 7.08 9.40 6.43
CA TYR A 221 6.75 8.43 7.46
C TYR A 221 5.28 8.53 7.82
N GLY A 222 4.65 7.38 8.03
CA GLY A 222 3.25 7.32 8.35
C GLY A 222 2.82 5.93 8.80
N VAL A 223 1.51 5.75 8.92
CA VAL A 223 0.91 4.47 9.31
C VAL A 223 -0.19 4.10 8.35
N THR A 224 -0.43 2.80 8.22
CA THR A 224 -1.44 2.28 7.30
C THR A 224 -2.28 1.22 7.98
N ALA A 225 -3.50 1.08 7.51
CA ALA A 225 -4.34 -0.06 7.83
C ALA A 225 -5.01 -0.62 6.58
N TYR A 226 -5.16 -1.94 6.56
CA TYR A 226 -5.94 -2.65 5.57
C TYR A 226 -6.98 -3.47 6.29
N PHE A 227 -8.23 -3.40 5.85
CA PHE A 227 -9.27 -4.23 6.45
C PHE A 227 -10.20 -4.85 5.43
N VAL A 228 -10.68 -6.03 5.76
CA VAL A 228 -11.69 -6.76 4.98
C VAL A 228 -12.96 -6.84 5.81
N ILE A 229 -14.10 -6.61 5.19
CA ILE A 229 -15.42 -6.76 5.80
C ILE A 229 -16.20 -7.82 5.05
N ALA A 230 -16.78 -8.75 5.80
CA ALA A 230 -17.80 -9.68 5.30
C ALA A 230 -19.15 -9.26 5.86
N SER A 231 -20.10 -8.95 4.99
CA SER A 231 -21.42 -8.42 5.38
C SER A 231 -22.57 -9.23 4.79
N ASN A 232 -23.64 -9.37 5.57
CA ASN A 232 -24.96 -9.85 5.13
C ASN A 232 -25.73 -8.78 4.31
N ASN A 233 -25.16 -7.58 4.12
CA ASN A 233 -25.67 -6.48 3.31
C ASN A 233 -24.90 -6.35 1.99
N SER A 234 -25.45 -5.56 1.06
CA SER A 234 -24.78 -5.24 -0.20
C SER A 234 -23.55 -4.36 0.04
N TYR A 235 -22.58 -4.42 -0.88
CA TYR A 235 -21.38 -3.58 -0.83
C TYR A 235 -21.72 -2.08 -0.75
N GLN A 236 -22.71 -1.63 -1.54
CA GLN A 236 -23.15 -0.24 -1.56
C GLN A 236 -23.69 0.23 -0.19
N ASN A 237 -24.44 -0.62 0.53
CA ASN A 237 -24.92 -0.28 1.86
C ASN A 237 -23.76 -0.22 2.86
N VAL A 238 -22.79 -1.14 2.76
CA VAL A 238 -21.57 -1.10 3.59
C VAL A 238 -20.79 0.19 3.35
N LEU A 239 -20.57 0.56 2.09
CA LEU A 239 -19.88 1.80 1.74
C LEU A 239 -20.62 3.04 2.28
N GLU A 240 -21.95 3.07 2.18
CA GLU A 240 -22.77 4.15 2.72
C GLU A 240 -22.72 4.25 4.25
N ALA A 241 -22.65 3.11 4.95
CA ALA A 241 -22.45 3.10 6.41
C ALA A 241 -21.12 3.76 6.81
N PHE A 242 -20.06 3.61 5.99
CA PHE A 242 -18.75 4.25 6.23
C PHE A 242 -18.69 5.73 5.85
N LYS A 243 -19.49 6.18 4.88
CA LYS A 243 -19.64 7.61 4.58
C LYS A 243 -20.35 8.36 5.72
N ASN A 244 -21.24 7.66 6.41
CA ASN A 244 -21.94 8.14 7.59
C ASN A 244 -21.15 7.74 8.87
N SER A 245 -21.84 7.50 9.97
CA SER A 245 -21.23 7.05 11.22
C SER A 245 -21.21 5.52 11.29
N PHE A 246 -20.13 4.89 10.83
CA PHE A 246 -20.02 3.43 10.81
C PHE A 246 -20.16 2.79 12.21
N MET A 247 -19.80 3.53 13.26
CA MET A 247 -19.95 3.06 14.64
C MET A 247 -21.41 3.05 15.09
N ASP A 248 -22.22 4.01 14.65
CA ASP A 248 -23.67 4.00 14.94
C ASP A 248 -24.35 2.86 14.19
N GLU A 249 -23.96 2.61 12.93
CA GLU A 249 -24.40 1.47 12.13
C GLU A 249 -23.98 0.11 12.69
N TYR A 250 -22.88 0.06 13.45
CA TYR A 250 -22.40 -1.16 14.10
C TYR A 250 -23.14 -1.46 15.41
N TYR A 251 -23.38 -0.44 16.24
CA TYR A 251 -24.06 -0.63 17.53
C TYR A 251 -25.58 -0.71 17.44
N ASN A 252 -26.20 -0.14 16.41
CA ASN A 252 -27.63 -0.24 16.20
C ASN A 252 -28.02 -1.68 15.78
N PRO A 253 -28.95 -2.37 16.47
CA PRO A 253 -29.40 -3.72 16.10
C PRO A 253 -29.96 -3.83 14.68
N ASN A 254 -30.47 -2.73 14.13
CA ASN A 254 -30.97 -2.66 12.75
C ASN A 254 -29.98 -2.00 11.79
N GLY A 255 -28.77 -1.69 12.25
CA GLY A 255 -27.73 -1.04 11.47
C GLY A 255 -27.06 -2.00 10.48
N THR A 256 -26.54 -1.44 9.40
CA THR A 256 -25.97 -2.18 8.27
C THR A 256 -24.76 -3.03 8.68
N LEU A 257 -23.99 -2.55 9.65
CA LEU A 257 -22.75 -3.20 10.09
C LEU A 257 -22.95 -4.10 11.31
N HIS A 258 -24.15 -4.17 11.88
CA HIS A 258 -24.43 -4.87 13.14
C HIS A 258 -23.99 -6.35 13.11
N GLU A 259 -24.35 -7.07 12.05
CA GLU A 259 -23.99 -8.48 11.85
C GLU A 259 -22.75 -8.66 10.96
N SER A 260 -22.07 -7.56 10.61
CA SER A 260 -20.88 -7.63 9.74
C SER A 260 -19.65 -8.07 10.54
N GLN A 261 -18.74 -8.76 9.86
CA GLN A 261 -17.46 -9.21 10.41
C GLN A 261 -16.34 -8.37 9.81
N VAL A 262 -15.27 -8.11 10.56
CA VAL A 262 -14.11 -7.34 10.09
C VAL A 262 -12.80 -8.00 10.51
N ILE A 263 -11.83 -8.02 9.60
CA ILE A 263 -10.42 -8.24 9.92
C ILE A 263 -9.68 -6.97 9.56
N LEU A 264 -8.84 -6.51 10.48
CA LEU A 264 -8.04 -5.31 10.36
C LEU A 264 -6.57 -5.66 10.59
N LEU A 265 -5.73 -5.27 9.65
CA LEU A 265 -4.28 -5.29 9.74
C LEU A 265 -3.79 -3.86 9.91
N THR A 266 -3.28 -3.50 11.10
CA THR A 266 -2.69 -2.18 11.37
C THR A 266 -1.17 -2.26 11.35
N ILE A 267 -0.53 -1.37 10.60
CA ILE A 267 0.92 -1.25 10.52
C ILE A 267 1.28 0.15 11.00
N SER A 268 1.91 0.21 12.17
CA SER A 268 2.19 1.48 12.83
C SER A 268 3.65 1.66 13.24
N ASP A 269 4.50 0.66 13.08
CA ASP A 269 5.90 0.71 13.53
C ASP A 269 6.90 0.50 12.39
N ILE A 270 8.15 0.85 12.65
CA ILE A 270 9.26 0.85 11.70
C ILE A 270 9.63 -0.55 11.18
N ASN A 271 9.28 -1.62 11.91
CA ASN A 271 9.55 -2.99 11.51
C ASN A 271 8.55 -3.48 10.45
N GLN A 272 7.48 -2.71 10.20
CA GLN A 272 6.45 -3.02 9.21
C GLN A 272 5.74 -4.37 9.46
N GLU A 273 5.62 -4.75 10.74
CA GLU A 273 4.82 -5.91 11.14
C GLU A 273 3.36 -5.52 11.36
N ALA A 274 2.45 -6.17 10.65
CA ALA A 274 1.02 -5.95 10.83
C ALA A 274 0.51 -6.64 12.11
N SER A 275 -0.23 -5.87 12.90
CA SER A 275 -1.04 -6.39 14.01
C SER A 275 -2.45 -6.74 13.53
N ILE A 276 -2.92 -7.94 13.87
CA ILE A 276 -4.27 -8.42 13.52
C ILE A 276 -5.27 -7.96 14.59
N LYS A 277 -6.41 -7.41 14.15
CA LYS A 277 -7.56 -7.02 14.96
C LYS A 277 -8.85 -7.50 14.29
N LEU A 278 -9.88 -7.77 15.08
CA LEU A 278 -11.10 -8.46 14.59
C LEU A 278 -12.40 -7.69 14.90
N THR A 279 -12.32 -6.43 15.32
CA THR A 279 -13.50 -5.65 15.73
C THR A 279 -13.53 -4.25 15.12
N PHE A 280 -14.75 -3.74 14.88
CA PHE A 280 -14.95 -2.34 14.46
C PHE A 280 -14.51 -1.33 15.55
N ASN A 281 -14.52 -1.74 16.82
CA ASN A 281 -13.97 -0.94 17.91
C ASN A 281 -12.45 -0.72 17.75
N ASP A 282 -11.71 -1.75 17.31
CA ASP A 282 -10.29 -1.62 17.04
C ASP A 282 -10.03 -0.72 15.82
N LEU A 283 -10.86 -0.82 14.77
CA LEU A 283 -10.81 0.10 13.64
C LEU A 283 -11.05 1.55 14.07
N ASN A 284 -12.09 1.80 14.86
CA ASN A 284 -12.38 3.13 15.41
C ASN A 284 -11.23 3.66 16.27
N ARG A 285 -10.61 2.80 17.09
CA ARG A 285 -9.45 3.16 17.90
C ARG A 285 -8.27 3.56 17.02
N PHE A 286 -8.00 2.81 15.95
CA PHE A 286 -6.96 3.14 14.98
C PHE A 286 -7.23 4.47 14.28
N LEU A 287 -8.45 4.66 13.76
CA LEU A 287 -8.82 5.90 13.06
C LEU A 287 -8.71 7.16 13.95
N LYS A 288 -9.00 7.02 15.26
CA LYS A 288 -8.86 8.12 16.23
C LYS A 288 -7.43 8.34 16.70
N ASN A 289 -6.63 7.28 16.83
CA ASN A 289 -5.27 7.34 17.40
C ASN A 289 -4.28 6.49 16.58
N PRO A 290 -4.02 6.85 15.31
CA PRO A 290 -3.27 6.01 14.37
C PRO A 290 -1.79 5.81 14.77
N PHE A 291 -1.21 6.79 15.47
CA PHE A 291 0.18 6.78 15.95
C PHE A 291 0.33 6.35 17.43
N ILE A 292 -0.67 5.67 18.00
CA ILE A 292 -0.65 5.17 19.39
C ILE A 292 -0.21 6.25 20.39
N ASN A 293 -0.86 7.43 20.33
CA ASN A 293 -0.55 8.59 21.17
C ASN A 293 0.91 9.08 21.10
N GLY A 294 1.56 8.94 19.94
CA GLY A 294 2.94 9.38 19.73
C GLY A 294 4.01 8.37 20.19
N ASN A 295 3.61 7.18 20.63
CA ASN A 295 4.55 6.09 20.96
C ASN A 295 5.26 5.54 19.71
N THR A 296 4.72 5.82 18.52
CA THR A 296 5.35 5.48 17.25
C THR A 296 5.26 6.65 16.29
N TYR A 297 6.24 6.75 15.40
CA TYR A 297 6.26 7.71 14.29
C TYR A 297 5.91 7.05 12.94
N GLY A 298 5.59 5.76 12.95
CA GLY A 298 5.30 5.02 11.73
C GLY A 298 6.53 4.49 11.02
N TYR A 299 6.39 4.29 9.72
CA TYR A 299 7.39 3.74 8.83
C TYR A 299 7.36 4.46 7.47
N PRO A 300 8.39 4.33 6.61
CA PRO A 300 8.38 4.93 5.28
C PRO A 300 7.22 4.42 4.44
N ILE A 301 6.30 5.31 4.04
CA ILE A 301 5.13 4.98 3.22
C ILE A 301 5.18 5.62 1.83
N TYR A 302 5.86 6.75 1.69
CA TYR A 302 6.11 7.39 0.40
C TYR A 302 7.58 7.79 0.28
N CYS A 303 8.08 7.80 -0.95
CA CYS A 303 9.38 8.34 -1.29
C CYS A 303 9.35 9.11 -2.60
N GLU A 304 10.16 10.16 -2.70
CA GLU A 304 10.44 10.86 -3.95
C GLU A 304 11.93 10.76 -4.24
N ALA A 305 12.27 10.52 -5.51
CA ALA A 305 13.66 10.53 -5.94
C ALA A 305 13.88 11.45 -7.12
N PHE A 306 15.14 11.84 -7.30
CA PHE A 306 15.58 12.75 -8.32
C PHE A 306 16.66 12.10 -9.17
N SER A 307 16.64 12.37 -10.48
CA SER A 307 17.70 11.94 -11.39
C SER A 307 18.90 12.86 -11.29
N PHE A 308 20.10 12.28 -11.22
CA PHE A 308 21.35 13.05 -11.27
C PHE A 308 21.56 13.82 -12.57
N LYS A 309 20.96 13.36 -13.69
CA LYS A 309 21.16 13.96 -15.01
C LYS A 309 20.65 15.40 -15.10
N ASN A 310 19.53 15.69 -14.46
CA ASN A 310 18.82 16.96 -14.63
C ASN A 310 18.24 17.51 -13.33
N ASN A 311 18.46 16.83 -12.20
CA ASN A 311 17.87 17.17 -10.90
C ASN A 311 16.34 17.39 -11.00
N LYS A 312 15.68 16.56 -11.81
CA LYS A 312 14.21 16.50 -11.87
C LYS A 312 13.73 15.27 -11.13
N VAL A 313 12.48 15.36 -10.68
CA VAL A 313 11.75 14.23 -10.11
C VAL A 313 11.85 13.05 -11.06
N PHE A 314 12.26 11.91 -10.53
CA PHE A 314 12.29 10.64 -11.22
C PHE A 314 10.89 10.07 -11.24
N THR A 315 10.33 9.92 -12.43
CA THR A 315 9.12 9.14 -12.66
C THR A 315 9.52 7.86 -13.40
N ARG A 316 8.74 6.77 -13.24
CA ARG A 316 8.99 5.52 -13.98
C ARG A 316 8.69 5.62 -15.48
N GLU A 317 8.14 6.74 -15.93
CA GLU A 317 7.83 7.00 -17.34
C GLU A 317 8.99 7.74 -18.03
N ASN A 318 9.97 6.94 -18.44
CA ASN A 318 10.70 7.02 -19.72
C ASN A 318 11.27 5.63 -20.03
#